data_AF-W4P7Y9-F1
#
_entry.id   AF-W4P7Y9-F1
#
_cell.length_a   1.000
_cell.length_b   1.000
_cell.length_c   1.000
_cell.angle_alpha   90.00
_cell.angle_beta   90.00
_cell.angle_gamma   90.00
#
_symmetry.space_group_name_H-M   'P 1'
#
loop_
_entity.id
_entity.type
_entity.pdbx_description
1 polymer ?
#
loop_
_entity_poly.entity_id
_entity_poly.type
_entity_poly.pdbx_seq_one_letter_code
_entity_poly.pdbx_strand_id
1 'polypeptide(L)'
;MAAHLLHQSHVRCTAFLGGISKNYGTNLLLSQESPYTVIEADEFDRSFHWLSPYMSVVTSTDPDHLDIYGTAEAYLKSFEHYTSLIQPGGALIVRKGISLQPKVNEGVRVYTYSRDEGDFHAENIRIGNGEIFIDFVAPDTRINDIQLGVPVSINIENGVAAMALAHLNGATDEEIKQGMGNFRGVDRRFDFKIKNDRLVFLSDYAHHPSEIKQSVLSIRELYKDKKITAIFQPHLYTRTRDFYKDFADSLSLLDEVILTDIYPARETPIPGVSSRLIYDNLRPGIEKSLCKKEEIPGLLRTKQIEVLITLGAGDIDNYVPEIVNELTKRQENKEVSS
;
A
#
# COMPACT_ATOMS: atom_id res chain seq x y z
N MET A 1 -2.77 -9.54 -2.14
CA MET A 1 -1.64 -10.49 -2.12
C MET A 1 -2.07 -11.92 -1.76
N ALA A 2 -2.73 -12.15 -0.61
CA ALA A 2 -3.22 -13.49 -0.22
C ALA A 2 -4.04 -14.20 -1.30
N ALA A 3 -5.02 -13.50 -1.90
CA ALA A 3 -5.79 -14.03 -3.02
C ALA A 3 -4.93 -14.47 -4.21
N HIS A 4 -3.83 -13.78 -4.48
CA HIS A 4 -2.93 -14.14 -5.58
C HIS A 4 -2.11 -15.40 -5.25
N LEU A 5 -1.60 -15.52 -4.02
CA LEU A 5 -0.89 -16.72 -3.56
C LEU A 5 -1.80 -17.95 -3.62
N LEU A 6 -3.03 -17.83 -3.10
CA LEU A 6 -3.99 -18.93 -3.14
C LEU A 6 -4.42 -19.25 -4.57
N HIS A 7 -4.80 -18.25 -5.38
CA HIS A 7 -5.31 -18.47 -6.74
C HIS A 7 -4.36 -19.22 -7.68
N GLN A 8 -3.04 -19.01 -7.53
CA GLN A 8 -2.03 -19.69 -8.34
C GLN A 8 -1.56 -21.03 -7.76
N SER A 9 -1.80 -21.26 -6.47
CA SER A 9 -1.55 -22.54 -5.84
C SER A 9 -2.65 -23.55 -6.20
N HIS A 10 -2.40 -24.82 -5.91
CA HIS A 10 -3.40 -25.89 -5.98
C HIS A 10 -4.63 -25.65 -5.09
N VAL A 11 -4.51 -24.82 -4.04
CA VAL A 11 -5.61 -24.48 -3.14
C VAL A 11 -6.70 -23.66 -3.84
N ARG A 12 -6.26 -22.76 -4.74
CA ARG A 12 -7.09 -21.76 -5.44
C ARG A 12 -7.92 -20.90 -4.49
N CYS A 13 -8.70 -19.97 -5.03
CA CYS A 13 -9.75 -19.26 -4.28
C CYS A 13 -10.70 -18.55 -5.25
N THR A 14 -11.93 -18.32 -4.79
CA THR A 14 -12.74 -17.18 -5.23
C THR A 14 -12.26 -15.95 -4.46
N ALA A 15 -12.21 -14.77 -5.08
CA ALA A 15 -11.79 -13.56 -4.38
C ALA A 15 -12.53 -12.31 -4.87
N PHE A 16 -12.84 -11.41 -3.94
CA PHE A 16 -13.35 -10.08 -4.21
C PHE A 16 -12.47 -9.04 -3.52
N LEU A 17 -11.84 -8.18 -4.30
CA LEU A 17 -10.79 -7.26 -3.86
C LEU A 17 -11.28 -5.81 -3.91
N GLY A 18 -10.82 -4.95 -2.99
CA GLY A 18 -11.10 -3.51 -3.03
C GLY A 18 -10.40 -2.75 -4.16
N GLY A 19 -9.49 -3.41 -4.90
CA GLY A 19 -8.79 -2.82 -6.05
C GLY A 19 -8.53 -3.82 -7.18
N ILE A 20 -8.17 -3.30 -8.35
CA ILE A 20 -7.89 -4.11 -9.55
C ILE A 20 -6.54 -4.79 -9.41
N SER A 21 -6.52 -6.13 -9.43
CA SER A 21 -5.27 -6.89 -9.46
C SER A 21 -4.57 -6.71 -10.80
N LYS A 22 -3.32 -6.24 -10.81
CA LYS A 22 -2.54 -6.10 -12.04
C LYS A 22 -2.21 -7.44 -12.69
N ASN A 23 -2.20 -8.52 -11.91
CA ASN A 23 -2.01 -9.86 -12.45
C ASN A 23 -3.18 -10.30 -13.36
N TYR A 24 -4.39 -9.81 -13.09
CA TYR A 24 -5.62 -10.37 -13.67
C TYR A 24 -6.52 -9.34 -14.38
N GLY A 25 -6.27 -8.04 -14.20
CA GLY A 25 -7.08 -6.97 -14.80
C GLY A 25 -8.50 -6.87 -14.23
N THR A 26 -8.75 -7.46 -13.06
CA THR A 26 -10.06 -7.51 -12.40
C THR A 26 -9.89 -7.50 -10.89
N ASN A 27 -10.95 -7.15 -10.17
CA ASN A 27 -11.06 -7.31 -8.72
C ASN A 27 -11.84 -8.57 -8.30
N LEU A 28 -12.37 -9.33 -9.26
CA LEU A 28 -13.12 -10.57 -9.02
C LEU A 28 -12.38 -11.78 -9.62
N LEU A 29 -12.03 -12.74 -8.78
CA LEU A 29 -11.53 -14.06 -9.18
C LEU A 29 -12.55 -15.12 -8.83
N LEU A 30 -12.78 -16.08 -9.72
CA LEU A 30 -13.72 -17.16 -9.50
C LEU A 30 -12.99 -18.51 -9.55
N SER A 31 -13.32 -19.38 -8.61
CA SER A 31 -12.93 -20.79 -8.63
C SER A 31 -14.16 -21.67 -8.40
N GLN A 32 -14.36 -22.67 -9.25
CA GLN A 32 -15.43 -23.65 -9.10
C GLN A 32 -15.04 -24.80 -8.16
N GLU A 33 -13.75 -24.96 -7.90
CA GLU A 33 -13.16 -26.12 -7.21
C GLU A 33 -12.74 -25.79 -5.77
N SER A 34 -12.42 -24.53 -5.50
CA SER A 34 -11.95 -24.10 -4.18
C SER A 34 -13.11 -23.80 -3.23
N PRO A 35 -13.08 -24.30 -1.99
CA PRO A 35 -14.03 -23.89 -0.95
C PRO A 35 -13.71 -22.50 -0.38
N TYR A 36 -12.55 -21.92 -0.71
CA TYR A 36 -12.08 -20.68 -0.11
C TYR A 36 -12.56 -19.45 -0.85
N THR A 37 -13.03 -18.47 -0.09
CA THR A 37 -13.30 -17.12 -0.56
C THR A 37 -12.42 -16.13 0.19
N VAL A 38 -11.65 -15.33 -0.54
CA VAL A 38 -10.82 -14.26 0.00
C VAL A 38 -11.49 -12.91 -0.26
N ILE A 39 -11.77 -12.17 0.80
CA ILE A 39 -12.39 -10.84 0.71
C ILE A 39 -11.60 -9.82 1.51
N GLU A 40 -11.65 -8.57 1.06
CA GLU A 40 -11.34 -7.42 1.89
C GLU A 40 -12.56 -7.10 2.75
N ALA A 41 -12.36 -7.00 4.06
CA ALA A 41 -13.42 -6.75 5.02
C ALA A 41 -13.40 -5.26 5.41
N ASP A 42 -14.41 -4.52 4.96
CA ASP A 42 -14.50 -3.07 5.17
C ASP A 42 -15.03 -2.75 6.58
N GLU A 43 -14.23 -2.02 7.35
CA GLU A 43 -14.60 -1.55 8.68
C GLU A 43 -15.35 -0.21 8.64
N PHE A 44 -15.33 0.55 7.54
CA PHE A 44 -15.84 1.93 7.47
C PHE A 44 -17.23 2.08 8.08
N ASP A 45 -18.19 1.29 7.60
CA ASP A 45 -19.60 1.32 8.01
C ASP A 45 -20.02 0.11 8.85
N ARG A 46 -19.04 -0.62 9.42
CA ARG A 46 -19.23 -1.89 10.13
C ARG A 46 -19.73 -3.04 9.26
N SER A 47 -19.63 -2.96 7.93
CA SER A 47 -20.07 -4.04 7.04
C SER A 47 -19.33 -5.37 7.28
N PHE A 48 -18.09 -5.34 7.77
CA PHE A 48 -17.38 -6.55 8.23
C PHE A 48 -18.10 -7.36 9.32
N HIS A 49 -19.07 -6.80 10.06
CA HIS A 49 -19.87 -7.54 11.07
C HIS A 49 -20.86 -8.52 10.46
N TRP A 50 -21.11 -8.43 9.15
CA TRP A 50 -21.97 -9.38 8.42
C TRP A 50 -21.22 -10.61 7.93
N LEU A 51 -19.91 -10.69 8.19
CA LEU A 51 -19.06 -11.80 7.79
C LEU A 51 -19.02 -12.87 8.89
N SER A 52 -18.65 -14.10 8.50
CA SER A 52 -18.37 -15.19 9.42
C SER A 52 -17.10 -15.91 8.98
N PRO A 53 -15.92 -15.27 9.14
CA PRO A 53 -14.68 -15.75 8.57
C PRO A 53 -14.19 -17.06 9.23
N TYR A 54 -13.52 -17.91 8.46
CA TYR A 54 -12.75 -19.03 9.01
C TYR A 54 -11.33 -18.59 9.41
N MET A 55 -10.72 -17.70 8.63
CA MET A 55 -9.46 -17.05 8.99
C MET A 55 -9.51 -15.56 8.71
N SER A 56 -8.91 -14.77 9.59
CA SER A 56 -8.82 -13.31 9.46
C SER A 56 -7.41 -12.82 9.75
N VAL A 57 -6.98 -11.82 8.97
CA VAL A 57 -5.80 -11.00 9.28
C VAL A 57 -6.27 -9.62 9.72
N VAL A 58 -5.73 -9.10 10.83
CA VAL A 58 -5.93 -7.70 11.23
C VAL A 58 -4.60 -6.95 11.11
N THR A 59 -4.55 -6.00 10.18
CA THR A 59 -3.33 -5.28 9.80
C THR A 59 -3.12 -3.99 10.58
N SER A 60 -4.18 -3.31 10.99
CA SER A 60 -4.14 -2.11 11.82
C SER A 60 -5.44 -1.98 12.61
N THR A 61 -5.39 -1.23 13.70
CA THR A 61 -6.57 -0.74 14.43
C THR A 61 -6.38 0.71 14.87
N ASP A 62 -5.65 1.49 14.07
CA ASP A 62 -5.53 2.93 14.30
C ASP A 62 -6.91 3.58 14.08
N PRO A 63 -7.42 4.40 15.02
CA PRO A 63 -8.77 4.94 14.90
C PRO A 63 -8.94 5.78 13.62
N ASP A 64 -9.84 5.33 12.76
CA ASP A 64 -10.31 6.05 11.58
C ASP A 64 -11.85 6.16 11.64
N HIS A 65 -12.44 6.97 10.75
CA HIS A 65 -13.89 7.07 10.57
C HIS A 65 -14.64 7.41 11.88
N LEU A 66 -14.05 8.27 12.71
CA LEU A 66 -14.62 8.68 14.00
C LEU A 66 -15.94 9.46 13.86
N ASP A 67 -16.27 9.93 12.65
CA ASP A 67 -17.59 10.43 12.30
C ASP A 67 -18.69 9.35 12.38
N ILE A 68 -18.34 8.09 12.14
CA ILE A 68 -19.23 6.93 12.24
C ILE A 68 -19.12 6.26 13.63
N TYR A 69 -17.89 6.11 14.13
CA TYR A 69 -17.63 5.39 15.37
C TYR A 69 -17.79 6.23 16.63
N GLY A 70 -17.70 7.56 16.51
CA GLY A 70 -17.76 8.52 17.61
C GLY A 70 -16.49 8.55 18.47
N THR A 71 -15.95 7.39 18.87
CA THR A 71 -14.77 7.30 19.73
C THR A 71 -13.82 6.18 19.30
N ALA A 72 -12.54 6.35 19.60
CA ALA A 72 -11.52 5.31 19.39
C ALA A 72 -11.84 4.01 20.14
N GLU A 73 -12.44 4.09 21.33
CA GLU A 73 -12.86 2.91 22.10
C GLU A 73 -13.98 2.15 21.38
N ALA A 74 -14.96 2.86 20.81
CA ALA A 74 -16.03 2.23 20.02
C ALA A 74 -15.49 1.61 18.72
N TYR A 75 -14.48 2.23 18.10
CA TYR A 75 -13.78 1.66 16.95
C TYR A 75 -13.09 0.34 17.33
N LEU A 76 -12.31 0.30 18.42
CA LEU A 76 -11.66 -0.93 18.88
C LEU A 76 -12.66 -2.03 19.24
N LYS A 77 -13.74 -1.71 19.97
CA LYS A 77 -14.82 -2.67 20.27
C LYS A 77 -15.46 -3.26 19.01
N SER A 78 -15.49 -2.50 17.91
CA SER A 78 -15.96 -3.00 16.62
C SER A 78 -15.08 -4.13 16.09
N PHE A 79 -13.75 -3.98 16.18
CA PHE A 79 -12.80 -5.04 15.83
C PHE A 79 -12.86 -6.21 16.81
N GLU A 80 -13.00 -5.96 18.10
CA GLU A 80 -13.21 -7.04 19.08
C GLU A 80 -14.45 -7.88 18.72
N HIS A 81 -15.56 -7.22 18.37
CA HIS A 81 -16.74 -7.92 17.89
C HIS A 81 -16.47 -8.70 16.61
N TYR A 82 -15.81 -8.10 15.61
CA TYR A 82 -15.45 -8.79 14.38
C TYR A 82 -14.63 -10.07 14.64
N THR A 83 -13.63 -10.03 15.52
CA THR A 83 -12.84 -11.22 15.87
C THR A 83 -13.67 -12.32 16.54
N SER A 84 -14.80 -11.97 17.17
CA SER A 84 -15.72 -12.95 17.77
C SER A 84 -16.58 -13.69 16.74
N LEU A 85 -16.57 -13.23 15.49
CA LEU A 85 -17.27 -13.87 14.38
C LEU A 85 -16.43 -14.96 13.70
N ILE A 86 -15.15 -15.12 14.09
CA ILE A 86 -14.28 -16.16 13.55
C ILE A 86 -14.80 -17.53 14.00
N GLN A 87 -15.01 -18.41 13.04
CA GLN A 87 -15.59 -19.74 13.28
C GLN A 87 -14.64 -20.64 14.09
N PRO A 88 -15.16 -21.52 14.98
CA PRO A 88 -14.34 -22.51 15.69
C PRO A 88 -13.48 -23.36 14.74
N GLY A 89 -12.25 -23.66 15.15
CA GLY A 89 -11.24 -24.33 14.31
C GLY A 89 -10.49 -23.39 13.37
N GLY A 90 -10.98 -22.16 13.21
CA GLY A 90 -10.36 -21.10 12.44
C GLY A 90 -9.12 -20.47 13.09
N ALA A 91 -8.63 -19.38 12.47
CA ALA A 91 -7.47 -18.66 12.96
C ALA A 91 -7.59 -17.13 12.84
N LEU A 92 -7.12 -16.43 13.86
CA LEU A 92 -6.84 -15.00 13.82
C LEU A 92 -5.33 -14.79 13.69
N ILE A 93 -4.92 -13.97 12.73
CA ILE A 93 -3.53 -13.52 12.55
C ILE A 93 -3.51 -12.02 12.81
N VAL A 94 -2.93 -11.60 13.93
CA VAL A 94 -2.96 -10.21 14.39
C VAL A 94 -1.59 -9.56 14.29
N ARG A 95 -1.53 -8.35 13.75
CA ARG A 95 -0.26 -7.60 13.70
C ARG A 95 0.22 -7.27 15.12
N LYS A 96 1.50 -7.49 15.41
CA LYS A 96 2.08 -7.07 16.70
C LYS A 96 2.03 -5.55 16.86
N GLY A 97 1.84 -5.10 18.10
CA GLY A 97 1.86 -3.68 18.45
C GLY A 97 0.58 -2.90 18.16
N ILE A 98 -0.48 -3.55 17.68
CA ILE A 98 -1.79 -2.90 17.53
C ILE A 98 -2.58 -2.94 18.84
N SER A 99 -3.53 -2.02 19.02
CA SER A 99 -4.30 -1.85 20.27
C SER A 99 -5.49 -2.81 20.41
N LEU A 100 -5.60 -3.82 19.54
CA LEU A 100 -6.68 -4.80 19.55
C LEU A 100 -6.51 -5.81 20.69
N GLN A 101 -7.57 -6.00 21.48
CA GLN A 101 -7.71 -7.14 22.39
C GLN A 101 -8.71 -8.12 21.79
N PRO A 102 -8.28 -9.11 20.99
CA PRO A 102 -9.22 -9.93 20.24
C PRO A 102 -10.08 -10.78 21.17
N LYS A 103 -11.36 -10.90 20.82
CA LYS A 103 -12.30 -11.80 21.48
C LYS A 103 -12.64 -12.90 20.50
N VAL A 104 -12.08 -14.10 20.67
CA VAL A 104 -12.29 -15.23 19.76
C VAL A 104 -13.10 -16.35 20.41
N ASN A 105 -13.76 -17.17 19.59
CA ASN A 105 -14.47 -18.35 20.07
C ASN A 105 -13.50 -19.45 20.53
N GLU A 106 -13.99 -20.38 21.34
CA GLU A 106 -13.22 -21.57 21.72
C GLU A 106 -12.79 -22.36 20.48
N GLY A 107 -11.53 -22.82 20.46
CA GLY A 107 -10.95 -23.55 19.33
C GLY A 107 -10.41 -22.68 18.19
N VAL A 108 -10.57 -21.34 18.25
CA VAL A 108 -9.88 -20.42 17.33
C VAL A 108 -8.42 -20.26 17.75
N ARG A 109 -7.50 -20.45 16.81
CA ARG A 109 -6.06 -20.20 17.05
C ARG A 109 -5.76 -18.71 16.86
N VAL A 110 -4.94 -18.15 17.73
CA VAL A 110 -4.48 -16.76 17.61
C VAL A 110 -2.98 -16.78 17.37
N TYR A 111 -2.56 -16.20 16.25
CA TYR A 111 -1.18 -15.99 15.87
C TYR A 111 -0.89 -14.51 15.78
N THR A 112 0.38 -14.17 15.99
CA THR A 112 0.91 -12.83 15.79
C THR A 112 1.79 -12.80 14.55
N TYR A 113 1.80 -11.65 13.87
CA TYR A 113 2.76 -11.41 12.80
C TYR A 113 3.31 -10.01 12.87
N SER A 114 4.49 -9.80 12.29
CA SER A 114 5.02 -8.47 12.03
C SER A 114 6.09 -8.53 10.93
N ARG A 115 6.84 -7.44 10.76
CA ARG A 115 7.99 -7.41 9.87
C ARG A 115 9.08 -8.41 10.27
N ASP A 116 9.50 -8.45 11.53
CA ASP A 116 10.73 -9.14 11.98
C ASP A 116 10.58 -9.96 13.28
N GLU A 117 9.37 -10.04 13.84
CA GLU A 117 9.06 -10.86 15.02
C GLU A 117 7.61 -11.39 15.03
N GLY A 118 7.30 -12.34 15.92
CA GLY A 118 5.98 -12.96 16.05
C GLY A 118 5.99 -14.42 15.63
N ASP A 119 4.81 -15.01 15.49
CA ASP A 119 4.66 -16.38 14.98
C ASP A 119 4.99 -16.45 13.48
N PHE A 120 4.65 -15.38 12.76
CA PHE A 120 5.01 -15.17 11.36
C PHE A 120 5.81 -13.88 11.21
N HIS A 121 6.99 -13.96 10.59
CA HIS A 121 7.85 -12.79 10.36
C HIS A 121 8.82 -13.01 9.20
N ALA A 122 9.52 -11.94 8.81
CA ALA A 122 10.61 -12.00 7.87
C ALA A 122 11.97 -11.98 8.59
N GLU A 123 12.90 -12.80 8.10
CA GLU A 123 14.32 -12.77 8.47
C GLU A 123 15.18 -12.49 7.22
N ASN A 124 16.47 -12.22 7.43
CA ASN A 124 17.45 -12.01 6.35
C ASN A 124 16.97 -11.02 5.27
N ILE A 125 16.34 -9.93 5.71
CA ILE A 125 15.79 -8.88 4.85
C ILE A 125 16.94 -8.20 4.10
N ARG A 126 16.97 -8.37 2.77
CA ARG A 126 17.93 -7.75 1.86
C ARG A 126 17.20 -6.78 0.95
N ILE A 127 17.56 -5.50 1.03
CA ILE A 127 16.95 -4.42 0.26
C ILE A 127 18.05 -3.69 -0.51
N GLY A 128 17.90 -3.59 -1.83
CA GLY A 128 18.86 -2.90 -2.68
C GLY A 128 18.54 -3.08 -4.16
N ASN A 129 19.07 -2.19 -5.00
CA ASN A 129 18.90 -2.23 -6.47
C ASN A 129 17.44 -2.31 -6.94
N GLY A 130 16.51 -1.73 -6.18
CA GLY A 130 15.09 -1.81 -6.51
C GLY A 130 14.48 -3.20 -6.28
N GLU A 131 15.11 -4.06 -5.49
CA GLU A 131 14.64 -5.40 -5.14
C GLU A 131 14.60 -5.60 -3.62
N ILE A 132 13.75 -6.53 -3.19
CA ILE A 132 13.64 -6.97 -1.80
C ILE A 132 13.57 -8.49 -1.77
N PHE A 133 14.46 -9.09 -0.96
CA PHE A 133 14.45 -10.52 -0.65
C PHE A 133 14.31 -10.72 0.86
N ILE A 134 13.54 -11.74 1.25
CA ILE A 134 13.32 -12.12 2.64
C ILE A 134 13.35 -13.64 2.80
N ASP A 135 13.56 -14.11 4.02
CA ASP A 135 13.15 -15.45 4.44
C ASP A 135 11.84 -15.31 5.21
N PHE A 136 10.84 -16.11 4.87
CA PHE A 136 9.58 -16.19 5.62
C PHE A 136 9.70 -17.25 6.72
N VAL A 137 9.38 -16.87 7.95
CA VAL A 137 9.35 -17.77 9.11
C VAL A 137 7.89 -17.98 9.52
N ALA A 138 7.54 -19.24 9.78
CA ALA A 138 6.27 -19.68 10.33
C ALA A 138 6.53 -20.66 11.50
N PRO A 139 5.52 -20.99 12.33
CA PRO A 139 5.72 -21.88 13.48
C PRO A 139 6.30 -23.26 13.15
N ASP A 140 6.04 -23.76 11.95
CA ASP A 140 6.37 -25.12 11.50
C ASP A 140 7.21 -25.17 10.21
N THR A 141 7.51 -24.02 9.58
CA THR A 141 8.35 -23.97 8.37
C THR A 141 9.17 -22.68 8.25
N ARG A 142 10.17 -22.72 7.37
CA ARG A 142 10.96 -21.56 6.93
C ARG A 142 11.16 -21.63 5.42
N ILE A 143 10.74 -20.59 4.72
CA ILE A 143 10.91 -20.46 3.26
C ILE A 143 11.99 -19.41 2.98
N ASN A 144 13.15 -19.86 2.48
CA ASN A 144 14.28 -18.96 2.23
C ASN A 144 14.23 -18.30 0.86
N ASP A 145 14.90 -17.15 0.75
CA ASP A 145 15.15 -16.43 -0.51
C ASP A 145 13.87 -16.12 -1.31
N ILE A 146 12.82 -15.65 -0.64
CA ILE A 146 11.61 -15.14 -1.28
C ILE A 146 11.89 -13.75 -1.85
N GLN A 147 11.74 -13.59 -3.16
CA GLN A 147 11.76 -12.29 -3.82
C GLN A 147 10.37 -11.65 -3.79
N LEU A 148 10.27 -10.37 -3.46
CA LEU A 148 9.02 -9.63 -3.59
C LEU A 148 8.82 -9.12 -5.02
N GLY A 149 7.74 -9.53 -5.68
CA GLY A 149 7.38 -9.04 -7.02
C GLY A 149 7.05 -7.55 -7.06
N VAL A 150 6.54 -7.00 -5.95
CA VAL A 150 6.42 -5.54 -5.71
C VAL A 150 7.36 -5.17 -4.56
N PRO A 151 8.62 -4.81 -4.87
CA PRO A 151 9.70 -4.68 -3.89
C PRO A 151 9.62 -3.35 -3.15
N VAL A 152 8.63 -3.21 -2.28
CA VAL A 152 8.40 -2.03 -1.44
C VAL A 152 8.40 -2.46 0.02
N SER A 153 9.03 -1.70 0.91
CA SER A 153 9.25 -2.12 2.31
C SER A 153 7.96 -2.53 3.04
N ILE A 154 6.86 -1.77 2.87
CA ILE A 154 5.56 -2.13 3.46
C ILE A 154 5.05 -3.51 2.98
N ASN A 155 5.45 -3.96 1.79
CA ASN A 155 5.09 -5.27 1.27
C ASN A 155 5.88 -6.43 1.89
N ILE A 156 6.90 -6.17 2.72
CA ILE A 156 7.51 -7.20 3.56
C ILE A 156 6.47 -7.67 4.58
N GLU A 157 5.94 -6.75 5.37
CA GLU A 157 4.97 -7.07 6.43
C GLU A 157 3.61 -7.52 5.84
N ASN A 158 3.12 -6.87 4.79
CA ASN A 158 1.92 -7.37 4.08
C ASN A 158 2.16 -8.74 3.45
N GLY A 159 3.40 -9.00 3.01
CA GLY A 159 3.87 -10.30 2.52
C GLY A 159 3.77 -11.38 3.58
N VAL A 160 4.32 -11.13 4.77
CA VAL A 160 4.25 -12.05 5.90
C VAL A 160 2.81 -12.44 6.21
N ALA A 161 1.89 -11.47 6.33
CA ALA A 161 0.47 -11.75 6.56
C ALA A 161 -0.16 -12.59 5.44
N ALA A 162 0.12 -12.26 4.18
CA ALA A 162 -0.43 -12.98 3.02
C ALA A 162 0.09 -14.41 2.92
N MET A 163 1.40 -14.60 3.15
CA MET A 163 2.05 -15.91 3.16
C MET A 163 1.56 -16.76 4.33
N ALA A 164 1.33 -16.17 5.51
CA ALA A 164 0.75 -16.87 6.65
C ALA A 164 -0.65 -17.40 6.34
N LEU A 165 -1.51 -16.60 5.70
CA LEU A 165 -2.82 -17.08 5.22
C LEU A 165 -2.68 -18.20 4.19
N ALA A 166 -1.78 -18.06 3.22
CA ALA A 166 -1.59 -19.09 2.19
C ALA A 166 -1.09 -20.41 2.79
N HIS A 167 -0.08 -20.34 3.66
CA HIS A 167 0.52 -21.46 4.38
C HIS A 167 -0.50 -22.21 5.24
N LEU A 168 -1.26 -21.49 6.08
CA LEU A 168 -2.28 -22.10 6.94
C LEU A 168 -3.44 -22.75 6.17
N ASN A 169 -3.62 -22.40 4.88
CA ASN A 169 -4.63 -23.02 4.01
C ASN A 169 -4.04 -24.06 3.04
N GLY A 170 -2.77 -24.43 3.23
CA GLY A 170 -2.14 -25.58 2.57
C GLY A 170 -1.34 -25.25 1.31
N ALA A 171 -1.13 -23.97 0.96
CA ALA A 171 -0.22 -23.63 -0.13
C ALA A 171 1.20 -24.08 0.23
N THR A 172 1.89 -24.72 -0.72
CA THR A 172 3.23 -25.24 -0.49
C THR A 172 4.28 -24.12 -0.49
N ASP A 173 5.43 -24.38 0.15
CA ASP A 173 6.55 -23.44 0.21
C ASP A 173 6.97 -22.91 -1.17
N GLU A 174 7.00 -23.80 -2.17
CA GLU A 174 7.36 -23.45 -3.55
C GLU A 174 6.29 -22.58 -4.22
N GLU A 175 5.00 -22.87 -4.01
CA GLU A 175 3.90 -22.05 -4.54
C GLU A 175 3.89 -20.65 -3.90
N ILE A 176 4.15 -20.56 -2.60
CA ILE A 176 4.28 -19.28 -1.89
C ILE A 176 5.46 -18.49 -2.45
N LYS A 177 6.63 -19.13 -2.58
CA LYS A 177 7.85 -18.48 -3.09
C LYS A 177 7.67 -17.96 -4.52
N GLN A 178 7.14 -18.79 -5.43
CA GLN A 178 6.84 -18.39 -6.80
C GLN A 178 5.78 -17.28 -6.84
N GLY A 179 4.75 -17.40 -6.00
CA GLY A 179 3.65 -16.46 -5.97
C GLY A 179 4.01 -15.08 -5.42
N MET A 180 4.93 -15.01 -4.47
CA MET A 180 5.47 -13.73 -4.03
C MET A 180 6.30 -13.06 -5.11
N GLY A 181 7.10 -13.83 -5.86
CA GLY A 181 7.96 -13.32 -6.93
C GLY A 181 7.17 -12.81 -8.14
N ASN A 182 6.02 -13.41 -8.47
CA ASN A 182 5.23 -13.02 -9.64
C ASN A 182 4.03 -12.11 -9.31
N PHE A 183 3.85 -11.71 -8.04
CA PHE A 183 2.85 -10.73 -7.65
C PHE A 183 3.16 -9.36 -8.29
N ARG A 184 2.21 -8.81 -9.06
CA ARG A 184 2.38 -7.56 -9.82
C ARG A 184 1.77 -6.33 -9.15
N GLY A 185 1.17 -6.51 -7.98
CA GLY A 185 0.54 -5.43 -7.22
C GLY A 185 -0.92 -5.21 -7.57
N VAL A 186 -1.45 -4.14 -7.00
CA VAL A 186 -2.80 -3.62 -7.25
C VAL A 186 -2.64 -2.31 -8.01
N ASP A 187 -3.55 -2.05 -8.95
CA ASP A 187 -3.54 -0.81 -9.72
C ASP A 187 -3.54 0.40 -8.77
N ARG A 188 -2.73 1.40 -9.10
CA ARG A 188 -2.51 2.61 -8.29
C ARG A 188 -1.98 2.39 -6.85
N ARG A 189 -1.46 1.21 -6.47
CA ARG A 189 -0.80 1.01 -5.16
C ARG A 189 0.64 0.54 -5.37
N PHE A 190 1.59 1.47 -5.17
CA PHE A 190 3.00 1.29 -5.55
C PHE A 190 3.17 0.75 -6.98
N ASP A 191 2.39 1.31 -7.89
CA ASP A 191 2.29 0.81 -9.25
C ASP A 191 3.47 1.33 -10.08
N PHE A 192 4.49 0.50 -10.22
CA PHE A 192 5.64 0.77 -11.09
C PHE A 192 5.22 0.88 -12.55
N LYS A 193 5.43 2.06 -13.14
CA LYS A 193 5.21 2.38 -14.55
C LYS A 193 6.52 2.35 -15.34
N ILE A 194 7.63 2.77 -14.72
CA ILE A 194 9.00 2.63 -15.23
C ILE A 194 9.88 2.12 -14.09
N LYS A 195 10.70 1.10 -14.36
CA LYS A 195 11.67 0.58 -13.40
C LYS A 195 12.93 0.13 -14.15
N ASN A 196 13.94 1.00 -14.20
CA ASN A 196 15.27 0.68 -14.71
C ASN A 196 16.34 1.39 -13.87
N ASP A 197 17.61 1.09 -14.12
CA ASP A 197 18.73 1.57 -13.30
C ASP A 197 18.83 3.10 -13.23
N ARG A 198 18.39 3.79 -14.31
CA ARG A 198 18.49 5.24 -14.46
C ARG A 198 17.26 5.98 -13.96
N LEU A 199 16.09 5.37 -14.06
CA LEU A 199 14.81 6.02 -13.81
C LEU A 199 13.80 5.04 -13.21
N VAL A 200 13.15 5.49 -12.15
CA VAL A 200 12.02 4.82 -11.55
C VAL A 200 10.84 5.78 -11.52
N PHE A 201 9.69 5.32 -12.00
CA PHE A 201 8.43 6.04 -11.88
C PHE A 201 7.34 5.09 -11.41
N LEU A 202 6.65 5.47 -10.35
CA LEU A 202 5.51 4.74 -9.79
C LEU A 202 4.35 5.67 -9.44
N SER A 203 3.13 5.14 -9.41
CA SER A 203 1.95 5.84 -8.87
C SER A 203 1.43 5.16 -7.60
N ASP A 204 0.91 5.96 -6.67
CA ASP A 204 0.33 5.48 -5.41
C ASP A 204 -0.90 6.31 -5.03
N TYR A 205 -1.95 5.60 -4.60
CA TYR A 205 -3.25 6.12 -4.19
C TYR A 205 -3.21 6.80 -2.81
N ALA A 206 -2.08 6.70 -2.09
CA ALA A 206 -1.88 7.33 -0.79
C ALA A 206 -2.31 8.80 -0.81
N HIS A 207 -3.25 9.14 0.06
CA HIS A 207 -3.88 10.46 0.09
C HIS A 207 -4.18 10.95 1.51
N HIS A 208 -4.02 10.10 2.52
CA HIS A 208 -3.97 10.49 3.93
C HIS A 208 -2.50 10.71 4.37
N PRO A 209 -2.20 11.63 5.31
CA PRO A 209 -0.82 11.87 5.75
C PRO A 209 -0.07 10.62 6.20
N SER A 210 -0.71 9.74 6.97
CA SER A 210 -0.11 8.49 7.44
C SER A 210 0.26 7.56 6.27
N GLU A 211 -0.63 7.39 5.29
CA GLU A 211 -0.36 6.60 4.08
C GLU A 211 0.81 7.19 3.28
N ILE A 212 0.83 8.52 3.08
CA ILE A 212 1.91 9.22 2.36
C ILE A 212 3.24 8.99 3.08
N LYS A 213 3.27 9.14 4.40
CA LYS A 213 4.47 8.92 5.21
C LYS A 213 4.98 7.49 5.01
N GLN A 214 4.12 6.48 5.07
CA GLN A 214 4.50 5.08 4.86
C GLN A 214 5.00 4.82 3.43
N SER A 215 4.36 5.42 2.43
CA SER A 215 4.78 5.34 1.03
C SER A 215 6.18 5.93 0.82
N VAL A 216 6.40 7.15 1.30
CA VAL A 216 7.69 7.83 1.20
C VAL A 216 8.80 7.06 1.92
N LEU A 217 8.56 6.60 3.15
CA LEU A 217 9.54 5.82 3.90
C LEU A 217 9.90 4.51 3.20
N SER A 218 8.91 3.83 2.62
CA SER A 218 9.13 2.58 1.91
C SER A 218 9.97 2.75 0.64
N ILE A 219 9.76 3.84 -0.10
CA ILE A 219 10.54 4.16 -1.31
C ILE A 219 11.94 4.62 -0.93
N ARG A 220 12.08 5.41 0.14
CA ARG A 220 13.39 5.84 0.65
C ARG A 220 14.24 4.65 1.09
N GLU A 221 13.66 3.62 1.70
CA GLU A 221 14.38 2.41 2.07
C GLU A 221 14.89 1.64 0.85
N LEU A 222 14.13 1.66 -0.25
CA LEU A 222 14.48 0.99 -1.51
C LEU A 222 15.53 1.76 -2.33
N TYR A 223 15.47 3.09 -2.31
CA TYR A 223 16.32 3.99 -3.09
C TYR A 223 17.06 5.00 -2.20
N LYS A 224 17.85 4.48 -1.26
CA LYS A 224 18.55 5.28 -0.22
C LYS A 224 19.42 6.40 -0.78
N ASP A 225 20.09 6.13 -1.91
CA ASP A 225 21.08 7.02 -2.50
C ASP A 225 20.57 7.85 -3.70
N LYS A 226 19.25 7.81 -3.99
CA LYS A 226 18.66 8.53 -5.12
C LYS A 226 17.82 9.72 -4.65
N LYS A 227 17.75 10.77 -5.47
CA LYS A 227 16.78 11.85 -5.29
C LYS A 227 15.36 11.34 -5.55
N ILE A 228 14.47 11.52 -4.59
CA ILE A 228 13.05 11.16 -4.66
C ILE A 228 12.22 12.44 -4.80
N THR A 229 11.61 12.58 -5.96
CA THR A 229 10.65 13.64 -6.27
C THR A 229 9.24 13.08 -6.17
N ALA A 230 8.32 13.77 -5.49
CA ALA A 230 6.91 13.45 -5.54
C ALA A 230 6.09 14.53 -6.26
N ILE A 231 5.06 14.08 -6.97
CA ILE A 231 3.94 14.92 -7.40
C ILE A 231 2.76 14.56 -6.51
N PHE A 232 2.28 15.50 -5.70
CA PHE A 232 1.15 15.27 -4.82
C PHE A 232 -0.05 16.11 -5.26
N GLN A 233 -1.18 15.43 -5.48
CA GLN A 233 -2.48 16.04 -5.68
C GLN A 233 -3.33 15.85 -4.41
N PRO A 234 -3.54 16.92 -3.60
CA PRO A 234 -4.41 16.82 -2.44
C PRO A 234 -5.85 16.49 -2.85
N HIS A 235 -6.54 15.69 -2.03
CA HIS A 235 -7.91 15.25 -2.27
C HIS A 235 -8.85 15.83 -1.19
N LEU A 236 -9.91 16.55 -1.61
CA LEU A 236 -10.85 17.33 -0.79
C LEU A 236 -10.28 18.61 -0.16
N TYR A 237 -11.11 19.64 -0.08
CA TYR A 237 -10.79 20.88 0.62
C TYR A 237 -10.84 20.68 2.14
N THR A 238 -11.85 19.99 2.66
CA THR A 238 -11.98 19.72 4.10
C THR A 238 -10.76 19.00 4.65
N ARG A 239 -10.34 17.91 4.00
CA ARG A 239 -9.13 17.16 4.36
C ARG A 239 -7.87 18.02 4.29
N THR A 240 -7.73 18.85 3.26
CA THR A 240 -6.58 19.76 3.16
C THR A 240 -6.56 20.77 4.31
N ARG A 241 -7.72 21.38 4.62
CA ARG A 241 -7.86 22.32 5.75
C ARG A 241 -7.48 21.66 7.08
N ASP A 242 -7.91 20.43 7.29
CA ASP A 242 -7.77 19.74 8.58
C ASP A 242 -6.36 19.17 8.78
N PHE A 243 -5.70 18.72 7.70
CA PHE A 243 -4.45 17.97 7.76
C PHE A 243 -3.24 18.61 7.05
N TYR A 244 -3.29 19.88 6.63
CA TYR A 244 -2.19 20.47 5.83
C TYR A 244 -0.81 20.39 6.50
N LYS A 245 -0.74 20.47 7.84
CA LYS A 245 0.52 20.34 8.59
C LYS A 245 1.05 18.91 8.54
N ASP A 246 0.18 17.94 8.78
CA ASP A 246 0.55 16.52 8.73
C ASP A 246 0.95 16.08 7.31
N PHE A 247 0.27 16.62 6.29
CA PHE A 247 0.68 16.49 4.88
C PHE A 247 2.08 17.07 4.67
N ALA A 248 2.32 18.29 5.13
CA ALA A 248 3.61 18.94 4.98
C ALA A 248 4.72 18.15 5.67
N ASP A 249 4.49 17.64 6.87
CA ASP A 249 5.44 16.80 7.61
C ASP A 249 5.77 15.51 6.88
N SER A 250 4.75 14.84 6.33
CA SER A 250 4.91 13.57 5.62
C SER A 250 5.63 13.77 4.28
N LEU A 251 5.29 14.81 3.54
CA LEU A 251 5.92 15.16 2.26
C LEU A 251 7.34 15.71 2.43
N SER A 252 7.65 16.30 3.58
CA SER A 252 9.01 16.81 3.87
C SER A 252 10.06 15.71 4.14
N LEU A 253 9.69 14.44 3.99
CA LEU A 253 10.61 13.30 3.98
C LEU A 253 11.21 13.03 2.59
N LEU A 254 10.68 13.70 1.56
CA LEU A 254 11.15 13.65 0.18
C LEU A 254 12.25 14.69 -0.06
N ASP A 255 12.95 14.57 -1.19
CA ASP A 255 13.94 15.59 -1.59
C ASP A 255 13.26 16.75 -2.32
N GLU A 256 12.18 16.43 -3.06
CA GLU A 256 11.44 17.40 -3.85
C GLU A 256 9.94 17.10 -3.88
N VAL A 257 9.12 18.15 -3.78
CA VAL A 257 7.66 18.06 -3.79
C VAL A 257 7.05 19.03 -4.82
N ILE A 258 6.33 18.47 -5.77
CA ILE A 258 5.51 19.19 -6.75
C ILE A 258 4.06 19.09 -6.30
N LEU A 259 3.47 20.20 -5.84
CA LEU A 259 2.07 20.25 -5.43
C LEU A 259 1.19 20.70 -6.60
N THR A 260 0.12 19.95 -6.85
CA THR A 260 -0.93 20.39 -7.79
C THR A 260 -2.06 21.08 -7.06
N ASP A 261 -3.00 21.66 -7.81
CA ASP A 261 -4.29 22.08 -7.28
C ASP A 261 -5.03 20.93 -6.57
N ILE A 262 -5.87 21.28 -5.59
CA ILE A 262 -6.70 20.33 -4.84
C ILE A 262 -7.72 19.70 -5.80
N TYR A 263 -7.79 18.36 -5.82
CA TYR A 263 -8.88 17.66 -6.45
C TYR A 263 -10.12 17.71 -5.55
N PRO A 264 -11.21 18.39 -5.96
CA PRO A 264 -12.34 18.67 -5.08
C PRO A 264 -13.23 17.44 -4.84
N ALA A 265 -13.17 16.44 -5.73
CA ALA A 265 -14.16 15.38 -5.84
C ALA A 265 -15.60 15.94 -5.85
N ARG A 266 -16.28 15.87 -4.70
CA ARG A 266 -17.67 16.31 -4.50
C ARG A 266 -17.81 17.65 -3.76
N GLU A 267 -16.71 18.24 -3.31
CA GLU A 267 -16.74 19.44 -2.47
C GLU A 267 -16.71 20.74 -3.29
N THR A 268 -17.32 21.79 -2.73
CA THR A 268 -17.14 23.15 -3.21
C THR A 268 -15.86 23.76 -2.62
N PRO A 269 -15.19 24.68 -3.34
CA PRO A 269 -14.03 25.38 -2.80
C PRO A 269 -14.31 26.07 -1.47
N ILE A 270 -13.41 25.87 -0.50
CA ILE A 270 -13.47 26.54 0.81
C ILE A 270 -12.56 27.78 0.75
N PRO A 271 -13.06 28.99 1.06
CA PRO A 271 -12.24 30.20 1.07
C PRO A 271 -10.99 30.05 1.96
N GLY A 272 -9.82 30.41 1.43
CA GLY A 272 -8.54 30.30 2.13
C GLY A 272 -7.91 28.90 2.11
N VAL A 273 -8.57 27.89 1.55
CA VAL A 273 -8.06 26.52 1.46
C VAL A 273 -7.57 26.24 0.04
N SER A 274 -6.26 26.07 -0.09
CA SER A 274 -5.59 25.62 -1.32
C SER A 274 -4.34 24.80 -0.98
N SER A 275 -3.75 24.14 -1.98
CA SER A 275 -2.48 23.42 -1.83
C SER A 275 -1.33 24.31 -1.33
N ARG A 276 -1.51 25.64 -1.38
CA ARG A 276 -0.59 26.61 -0.80
C ARG A 276 -0.41 26.42 0.71
N LEU A 277 -1.45 25.98 1.43
CA LEU A 277 -1.36 25.66 2.87
C LEU A 277 -0.28 24.60 3.13
N ILE A 278 -0.25 23.55 2.32
CA ILE A 278 0.77 22.50 2.42
C ILE A 278 2.12 23.06 1.98
N TYR A 279 2.17 23.74 0.83
CA TYR A 279 3.39 24.32 0.27
C TYR A 279 4.14 25.21 1.27
N ASP A 280 3.44 26.09 1.96
CA ASP A 280 4.04 27.04 2.89
C ASP A 280 4.51 26.37 4.20
N ASN A 281 3.97 25.20 4.55
CA ASN A 281 4.33 24.46 5.76
C ASN A 281 5.37 23.34 5.51
N LEU A 282 5.78 23.08 4.26
CA LEU A 282 6.89 22.16 3.96
C LEU A 282 8.18 22.63 4.67
N ARG A 283 8.96 21.67 5.20
CA ARG A 283 10.18 21.96 5.95
C ARG A 283 11.18 22.78 5.12
N PRO A 284 11.99 23.64 5.77
CA PRO A 284 13.08 24.33 5.10
C PRO A 284 14.03 23.34 4.41
N GLY A 285 14.55 23.69 3.24
CA GLY A 285 15.52 22.89 2.49
C GLY A 285 14.91 21.90 1.48
N ILE A 286 13.59 21.69 1.50
CA ILE A 286 12.89 20.86 0.51
C ILE A 286 12.71 21.67 -0.79
N GLU A 287 13.09 21.09 -1.92
CA GLU A 287 12.74 21.67 -3.23
C GLU A 287 11.22 21.59 -3.42
N LYS A 288 10.57 22.72 -3.69
CA LYS A 288 9.10 22.75 -3.79
C LYS A 288 8.60 23.63 -4.92
N SER A 289 7.62 23.12 -5.66
CA SER A 289 6.91 23.87 -6.70
C SER A 289 5.41 23.67 -6.58
N LEU A 290 4.65 24.66 -7.07
CA LEU A 290 3.21 24.59 -7.22
C LEU A 290 2.88 24.80 -8.69
N CYS A 291 2.10 23.90 -9.29
CA CYS A 291 1.70 23.98 -10.69
C CYS A 291 0.28 23.43 -10.86
N LYS A 292 -0.34 23.69 -12.01
CA LYS A 292 -1.53 22.95 -12.41
C LYS A 292 -1.15 21.54 -12.85
N LYS A 293 -2.10 20.61 -12.81
CA LYS A 293 -1.83 19.21 -13.22
C LYS A 293 -1.44 19.12 -14.70
N GLU A 294 -2.02 19.97 -15.55
CA GLU A 294 -1.72 20.05 -16.99
C GLU A 294 -0.28 20.49 -17.27
N GLU A 295 0.36 21.16 -16.31
CA GLU A 295 1.71 21.72 -16.45
C GLU A 295 2.79 20.71 -16.07
N ILE A 296 2.43 19.57 -15.45
CA ILE A 296 3.38 18.57 -14.95
C ILE A 296 4.35 18.08 -16.04
N PRO A 297 3.90 17.64 -17.24
CA PRO A 297 4.85 17.16 -18.24
C PRO A 297 5.86 18.24 -18.66
N GLY A 298 5.41 19.49 -18.76
CA GLY A 298 6.28 20.63 -19.05
C GLY A 298 7.28 20.92 -17.94
N LEU A 299 6.84 20.87 -16.67
CA LEU A 299 7.71 21.07 -15.51
C LEU A 299 8.78 19.98 -15.42
N LEU A 300 8.40 18.71 -15.61
CA LEU A 300 9.31 17.58 -15.57
C LEU A 300 10.43 17.71 -16.60
N ARG A 301 10.21 18.34 -17.77
CA ARG A 301 11.25 18.64 -18.79
C ARG A 301 12.44 19.43 -18.27
N THR A 302 12.28 20.16 -17.17
CA THR A 302 13.34 21.01 -16.60
C THR A 302 14.07 20.35 -15.43
N LYS A 303 13.61 19.18 -14.97
CA LYS A 303 14.11 18.51 -13.76
C LYS A 303 14.93 17.27 -14.09
N GLN A 304 15.95 16.97 -13.29
CA GLN A 304 16.61 15.66 -13.31
C GLN A 304 15.87 14.73 -12.35
N ILE A 305 15.35 13.63 -12.89
CA ILE A 305 14.50 12.69 -12.16
C ILE A 305 15.20 11.34 -12.11
N GLU A 306 15.41 10.83 -10.90
CA GLU A 306 15.92 9.49 -10.64
C GLU A 306 14.80 8.57 -10.15
N VAL A 307 14.04 9.03 -9.14
CA VAL A 307 12.84 8.38 -8.62
C VAL A 307 11.70 9.39 -8.59
N LEU A 308 10.62 9.11 -9.30
CA LEU A 308 9.38 9.89 -9.29
C LEU A 308 8.25 9.06 -8.69
N ILE A 309 7.48 9.65 -7.79
CA ILE A 309 6.20 9.10 -7.36
C ILE A 309 5.06 10.10 -7.56
N THR A 310 3.94 9.66 -8.15
CA THR A 310 2.68 10.39 -8.05
C THR A 310 1.88 9.89 -6.85
N LEU A 311 1.42 10.81 -6.02
CA LEU A 311 0.63 10.56 -4.82
C LEU A 311 -0.75 11.22 -4.96
N GLY A 312 -1.82 10.46 -4.80
CA GLY A 312 -3.17 11.00 -4.68
C GLY A 312 -4.30 10.09 -5.18
N ALA A 313 -5.47 10.30 -4.58
CA ALA A 313 -6.70 9.57 -4.91
C ALA A 313 -7.50 10.17 -6.07
N GLY A 314 -7.16 11.40 -6.50
CA GLY A 314 -7.85 12.13 -7.55
C GLY A 314 -7.52 11.66 -8.96
N ASP A 315 -7.54 12.61 -9.89
CA ASP A 315 -7.35 12.40 -11.32
C ASP A 315 -5.90 12.61 -11.80
N ILE A 316 -4.94 12.75 -10.88
CA ILE A 316 -3.51 12.79 -11.21
C ILE A 316 -3.04 11.56 -12.00
N ASP A 317 -3.68 10.41 -11.77
CA ASP A 317 -3.37 9.16 -12.46
C ASP A 317 -3.65 9.24 -13.97
N ASN A 318 -4.56 10.12 -14.42
CA ASN A 318 -4.84 10.35 -15.84
C ASN A 318 -3.62 10.91 -16.60
N TYR A 319 -2.68 11.56 -15.90
CA TYR A 319 -1.46 12.11 -16.49
C TYR A 319 -0.30 11.11 -16.48
N VAL A 320 -0.44 9.94 -15.86
CA VAL A 320 0.61 8.91 -15.83
C VAL A 320 1.11 8.55 -17.23
N PRO A 321 0.27 8.31 -18.26
CA PRO A 321 0.75 8.00 -19.60
C PRO A 321 1.60 9.13 -20.21
N GLU A 322 1.22 10.39 -19.99
CA GLU A 322 1.96 11.55 -20.47
C GLU A 322 3.30 11.71 -19.74
N ILE A 323 3.31 11.47 -18.43
CA ILE A 323 4.52 11.47 -17.61
C ILE A 323 5.47 10.37 -18.07
N VAL A 324 4.98 9.14 -18.30
CA VAL A 324 5.79 8.04 -18.85
C VAL A 324 6.43 8.46 -20.18
N ASN A 325 5.62 8.96 -21.11
CA ASN A 325 6.11 9.39 -22.42
C ASN A 325 7.20 10.47 -22.31
N GLU A 326 7.03 11.42 -21.39
CA GLU A 326 8.00 12.48 -21.19
C GLU A 326 9.33 11.97 -20.60
N LEU A 327 9.23 11.10 -19.61
CA LEU A 327 10.42 10.55 -18.95
C LEU A 327 11.20 9.59 -19.87
N THR A 328 10.52 8.80 -20.70
CA THR A 328 11.17 7.85 -21.62
C THR A 328 11.90 8.56 -22.77
N LYS A 329 11.30 9.59 -23.39
CA LYS A 329 11.95 10.38 -24.46
C LYS A 329 13.31 10.96 -24.04
N ARG A 330 13.47 11.26 -22.75
CA ARG A 330 14.73 11.80 -22.20
C ARG A 330 15.82 10.74 -22.11
N GLN A 331 15.47 9.48 -21.87
CA GLN A 331 16.44 8.39 -21.87
C GLN A 331 17.01 8.19 -23.27
N GLU A 332 16.15 8.16 -24.29
CA GLU A 332 16.55 8.01 -25.71
C GLU A 332 17.45 9.17 -26.17
N ASN A 333 17.08 10.42 -25.88
CA ASN A 333 17.89 11.57 -26.30
C ASN A 333 19.29 11.61 -25.65
N LYS A 334 19.45 11.08 -24.43
CA LYS A 334 20.76 10.97 -23.77
C LYS A 334 21.62 9.85 -24.35
N GLU A 335 21.03 8.78 -24.86
CA GLU A 335 21.77 7.68 -25.50
C GLU A 335 22.26 8.03 -26.91
N VAL A 336 21.54 8.88 -27.64
CA VAL A 336 21.97 9.34 -28.98
C VAL A 336 23.09 10.39 -28.90
N SER A 337 23.28 11.02 -27.73
CA SER A 337 24.28 12.08 -27.52
C SER A 337 25.49 11.66 -26.66
N SER A 338 25.58 10.38 -26.28
CA SER A 338 26.72 9.74 -25.58
C SER A 338 27.51 8.84 -26.51
#